data_AF-A0A8J9YSJ8-F1
#
_entry.id   AF-A0A8J9YSJ8-F1
#
_cell.length_a   1.000
_cell.length_b   1.000
_cell.length_c   1.000
_cell.angle_alpha   90.00
_cell.angle_beta   90.00
_cell.angle_gamma   90.00
#
_symmetry.space_group_name_H-M   'P 1'
#
loop_
_entity.id
_entity.type
_entity.pdbx_description
1 polymer ?
#
loop_
_entity_poly.entity_id
_entity_poly.type
_entity_poly.pdbx_seq_one_letter_code
_entity_poly.pdbx_strand_id
1 'polypeptide(L)'
;MKAREGKGFRRNIAGEASRPHEAADFRVVSMARAEVRGRFLQRNSLRLVQTNPTMMAENNPFGEEDYEQVAYTQRLKAAVHHTVGQMCDDHGEESGVTFSRQVIAAMSEATMKKCGEFAVDLELFARHGKRTVVNADDVKLVARRNRLLERHISQMADSLVSEKEKKKTKKTKKVTAPSNNSDAENDDSNM
;
A
#
# COMPACT_ATOMS: atom_id res chain seq x y z
N MET A 1 0.15 -28.19 68.86
CA MET A 1 0.29 -27.60 67.51
C MET A 1 0.32 -26.09 67.63
N LYS A 2 1.47 -25.46 67.41
CA LYS A 2 1.61 -24.00 67.25
C LYS A 2 2.72 -23.75 66.23
N ALA A 3 2.34 -23.13 65.11
CA ALA A 3 3.15 -22.93 63.93
C ALA A 3 4.25 -21.88 64.17
N ARG A 4 5.43 -22.13 63.60
CA ARG A 4 6.57 -21.22 63.58
C ARG A 4 6.42 -20.24 62.40
N GLU A 5 6.51 -18.95 62.67
CA GLU A 5 6.59 -17.90 61.66
C GLU A 5 8.00 -17.84 61.05
N GLY A 6 8.09 -18.03 59.74
CA GLY A 6 9.31 -17.91 58.95
C GLY A 6 9.50 -16.50 58.41
N LYS A 7 10.61 -15.86 58.79
CA LYS A 7 11.12 -14.63 58.17
C LYS A 7 11.62 -14.95 56.76
N GLY A 8 11.17 -14.19 55.76
CA GLY A 8 11.52 -14.41 54.35
C GLY A 8 11.67 -13.12 53.56
N PHE A 9 12.90 -12.59 53.56
CA PHE A 9 13.62 -12.07 52.40
C PHE A 9 12.96 -10.96 51.54
N ARG A 10 13.26 -9.71 51.90
CA ARG A 10 13.14 -8.55 51.01
C ARG A 10 14.11 -8.71 49.82
N ARG A 11 13.59 -8.81 48.60
CA ARG A 11 14.39 -8.58 47.38
C ARG A 11 14.08 -7.19 46.83
N ASN A 12 15.08 -6.33 46.96
CA ASN A 12 15.19 -5.07 46.25
C ASN A 12 15.29 -5.38 44.74
N ILE A 13 14.40 -4.81 43.93
CA ILE A 13 14.54 -4.76 42.48
C ILE A 13 15.17 -3.40 42.18
N ALA A 14 16.50 -3.37 42.20
CA ALA A 14 17.28 -2.26 41.70
C ALA A 14 17.14 -2.17 40.17
N GLY A 15 17.17 -0.95 39.65
CA GLY A 15 16.88 -0.63 38.27
C GLY A 15 17.78 -1.34 37.26
N GLU A 16 17.16 -1.76 36.16
CA GLU A 16 17.86 -2.15 34.95
C GLU A 16 17.68 -1.02 33.93
N ALA A 17 18.77 -0.27 33.76
CA ALA A 17 18.90 0.83 32.84
C ALA A 17 18.89 0.34 31.38
N SER A 18 18.32 1.19 30.53
CA SER A 18 18.62 1.42 29.11
C SER A 18 19.51 0.39 28.40
N ARG A 19 18.92 -0.32 27.43
CA ARG A 19 19.68 -0.84 26.28
C ARG A 19 19.26 -0.11 24.99
N PRO A 20 20.22 0.44 24.23
CA PRO A 20 19.97 1.24 23.04
C PRO A 20 19.70 0.39 21.80
N HIS A 21 18.65 0.78 21.07
CA HIS A 21 18.53 0.86 19.61
C HIS A 21 19.60 0.12 18.77
N GLU A 22 19.35 -1.14 18.45
CA GLU A 22 20.08 -1.87 17.40
C GLU A 22 19.41 -1.61 16.04
N ALA A 23 19.65 -0.41 15.51
CA ALA A 23 19.30 -0.03 14.16
C ALA A 23 20.49 -0.25 13.22
N ALA A 24 20.69 -1.50 12.84
CA ALA A 24 21.47 -1.94 11.67
C ALA A 24 21.09 -3.41 11.47
N ASP A 25 20.17 -3.74 10.57
CA ASP A 25 20.59 -4.38 9.32
C ASP A 25 19.48 -4.44 8.23
N PHE A 26 18.54 -3.48 8.24
CA PHE A 26 17.43 -3.48 7.29
C PHE A 26 17.84 -3.14 5.84
N ARG A 27 19.03 -2.58 5.62
CA ARG A 27 19.48 -2.13 4.28
C ARG A 27 20.22 -3.20 3.48
N VAL A 28 20.93 -4.13 4.12
CA VAL A 28 21.81 -5.07 3.39
C VAL A 28 21.02 -6.25 2.83
N VAL A 29 19.99 -6.74 3.54
CA VAL A 29 19.10 -7.81 3.06
C VAL A 29 18.21 -7.33 1.90
N SER A 30 17.80 -6.06 1.92
CA SER A 30 17.04 -5.40 0.85
C SER A 30 17.79 -5.40 -0.49
N MET A 31 19.10 -5.13 -0.48
CA MET A 31 19.91 -5.08 -1.72
C MET A 31 20.21 -6.47 -2.28
N ALA A 32 20.49 -7.47 -1.44
CA ALA A 32 20.81 -8.83 -1.91
C ALA A 32 19.61 -9.56 -2.55
N ARG A 33 18.37 -9.16 -2.21
CA ARG A 33 17.14 -9.76 -2.79
C ARG A 33 16.71 -9.10 -4.11
N ALA A 34 17.32 -8.00 -4.52
CA ALA A 34 17.06 -7.35 -5.80
C ALA A 34 17.62 -8.15 -7.00
N GLU A 35 18.75 -8.84 -6.83
CA GLU A 35 19.41 -9.57 -7.92
C GLU A 35 18.79 -10.95 -8.23
N VAL A 36 18.08 -11.56 -7.26
CA VAL A 36 17.33 -12.80 -7.51
C VAL A 36 15.93 -12.51 -8.08
N ARG A 37 15.35 -11.34 -7.79
CA ARG A 37 14.05 -10.86 -8.29
C ARG A 37 14.03 -10.61 -9.80
N GLY A 38 15.17 -10.26 -10.42
CA GLY A 38 15.27 -10.04 -11.88
C GLY A 38 15.07 -11.30 -12.74
N ARG A 39 15.43 -12.49 -12.25
CA ARG A 39 15.32 -13.75 -13.02
C ARG A 39 13.96 -14.42 -12.95
N PHE A 40 13.15 -14.09 -11.93
CA PHE A 40 11.84 -14.71 -11.73
C PHE A 40 10.76 -14.10 -12.65
N LEU A 41 10.87 -12.80 -12.95
CA LEU A 41 10.05 -12.11 -13.96
C LEU A 41 10.35 -12.60 -15.39
N GLN A 42 11.57 -13.09 -15.67
CA GLN A 42 11.90 -13.64 -17.00
C GLN A 42 11.24 -15.00 -17.28
N ARG A 43 11.14 -15.91 -16.27
CA ARG A 43 10.57 -17.25 -16.49
C ARG A 43 9.04 -17.28 -16.50
N ASN A 44 8.37 -16.40 -15.77
CA ASN A 44 6.91 -16.27 -15.89
C ASN A 44 6.51 -15.49 -17.15
N SER A 45 7.36 -14.59 -17.63
CA SER A 45 7.20 -13.93 -18.93
C SER A 45 7.42 -14.91 -20.09
N LEU A 46 8.41 -15.81 -20.03
CA LEU A 46 8.69 -16.73 -21.14
C LEU A 46 7.67 -17.85 -21.33
N ARG A 47 6.92 -18.25 -20.30
CA ARG A 47 5.87 -19.29 -20.43
C ARG A 47 4.48 -18.72 -20.76
N LEU A 48 4.26 -17.41 -20.60
CA LEU A 48 3.00 -16.74 -20.93
C LEU A 48 3.01 -16.06 -22.31
N VAL A 49 4.09 -16.20 -23.08
CA VAL A 49 4.23 -15.72 -24.47
C VAL A 49 4.38 -16.90 -25.45
N GLN A 50 4.43 -18.14 -24.96
CA GLN A 50 4.55 -19.37 -25.77
C GLN A 50 3.22 -20.08 -26.04
N THR A 51 2.09 -19.36 -25.98
CA THR A 51 0.93 -19.76 -26.78
C THR A 51 1.02 -19.02 -28.12
N ASN A 52 1.54 -19.72 -29.13
CA ASN A 52 1.57 -19.29 -30.53
C ASN A 52 0.26 -18.59 -30.93
N PRO A 53 0.28 -17.31 -31.38
CA PRO A 53 -0.92 -16.63 -31.87
C PRO A 53 -1.18 -16.88 -33.37
N THR A 54 -0.62 -17.94 -33.96
CA THR A 54 -0.62 -18.14 -35.43
C THR A 54 -1.01 -19.53 -35.87
N MET A 55 -2.02 -20.14 -35.25
CA MET A 55 -2.78 -21.21 -35.88
C MET A 55 -4.26 -20.98 -35.64
N MET A 56 -5.07 -21.12 -36.70
CA MET A 56 -6.52 -20.90 -36.81
C MET A 56 -6.95 -19.57 -37.46
N ALA A 57 -6.32 -19.22 -38.57
CA ALA A 57 -6.98 -18.44 -39.62
C ALA A 57 -7.92 -19.38 -40.40
N GLU A 58 -9.07 -19.71 -39.81
CA GLU A 58 -10.29 -20.13 -40.52
C GLU A 58 -11.37 -20.38 -39.45
N ASN A 59 -12.40 -19.53 -39.46
CA ASN A 59 -13.49 -19.38 -38.47
C ASN A 59 -13.09 -18.60 -37.21
N ASN A 60 -13.04 -17.27 -37.32
CA ASN A 60 -12.91 -16.37 -36.19
C ASN A 60 -14.30 -15.80 -35.79
N PRO A 61 -15.00 -16.37 -34.79
CA PRO A 61 -16.27 -15.84 -34.30
C PRO A 61 -16.12 -14.70 -33.28
N PHE A 62 -14.89 -14.24 -32.98
CA PHE A 62 -14.62 -13.16 -32.00
C PHE A 62 -13.80 -12.04 -32.66
N GLY A 63 -14.29 -10.80 -32.57
CA GLY A 63 -13.73 -9.65 -33.28
C GLY A 63 -12.33 -9.27 -32.78
N GLU A 64 -11.56 -8.52 -33.59
CA GLU A 64 -10.23 -8.00 -33.21
C GLU A 64 -10.25 -7.18 -31.91
N GLU A 65 -11.38 -6.53 -31.58
CA GLU A 65 -11.59 -5.76 -30.35
C GLU A 65 -11.52 -6.62 -29.08
N ASP A 66 -11.87 -7.90 -29.15
CA ASP A 66 -11.84 -8.82 -28.01
C ASP A 66 -10.41 -9.18 -27.60
N TYR A 67 -9.48 -9.23 -28.57
CA TYR A 67 -8.07 -9.57 -28.31
C TYR A 67 -7.35 -8.47 -27.52
N GLU A 68 -7.55 -7.19 -27.87
CA GLU A 68 -6.91 -6.08 -27.17
C GLU A 68 -7.45 -5.95 -25.74
N GLN A 69 -8.77 -6.14 -25.53
CA GLN A 69 -9.38 -6.13 -24.20
C GLN A 69 -8.85 -7.27 -23.32
N VAL A 70 -8.68 -8.47 -23.88
CA VAL A 70 -8.08 -9.60 -23.16
C VAL A 70 -6.64 -9.27 -22.78
N ALA A 71 -5.83 -8.75 -23.71
CA ALA A 71 -4.45 -8.38 -23.45
C ALA A 71 -4.32 -7.27 -22.38
N TYR A 72 -5.21 -6.26 -22.41
CA TYR A 72 -5.26 -5.21 -21.41
C TYR A 72 -5.62 -5.75 -20.02
N THR A 73 -6.66 -6.59 -19.95
CA THR A 73 -7.09 -7.22 -18.70
C THR A 73 -6.01 -8.13 -18.13
N GLN A 74 -5.28 -8.86 -18.96
CA GLN A 74 -4.15 -9.69 -18.53
C GLN A 74 -3.01 -8.85 -17.95
N ARG A 75 -2.66 -7.73 -18.58
CA ARG A 75 -1.66 -6.78 -18.06
C ARG A 75 -2.06 -6.27 -16.67
N LEU A 76 -3.33 -5.90 -16.49
CA LEU A 76 -3.85 -5.44 -15.20
C LEU A 76 -3.82 -6.55 -14.13
N LYS A 77 -4.24 -7.77 -14.49
CA LYS A 77 -4.18 -8.94 -13.59
C LYS A 77 -2.74 -9.27 -13.17
N ALA A 78 -1.77 -9.16 -14.08
CA ALA A 78 -0.36 -9.37 -13.76
C ALA A 78 0.15 -8.32 -12.76
N ALA A 79 -0.20 -7.04 -12.95
CA ALA A 79 0.15 -5.97 -12.03
C ALA A 79 -0.46 -6.19 -10.63
N VAL A 80 -1.73 -6.58 -10.55
CA VAL A 80 -2.38 -6.92 -9.28
C VAL A 80 -1.70 -8.11 -8.61
N HIS A 81 -1.39 -9.17 -9.37
CA HIS A 81 -0.70 -10.35 -8.83
C HIS A 81 0.66 -9.99 -8.23
N HIS A 82 1.42 -9.13 -8.91
CA HIS A 82 2.70 -8.64 -8.41
C HIS A 82 2.52 -7.94 -7.05
N THR A 83 1.60 -6.98 -6.93
CA THR A 83 1.35 -6.26 -5.68
C THR A 83 0.86 -7.17 -4.56
N VAL A 84 -0.03 -8.12 -4.85
CA VAL A 84 -0.50 -9.11 -3.86
C VAL A 84 0.67 -9.97 -3.38
N GLY A 85 1.55 -10.40 -4.29
CA GLY A 85 2.75 -11.14 -3.93
C GLY A 85 3.67 -10.36 -2.99
N GLN A 86 3.86 -9.06 -3.23
CA GLN A 86 4.63 -8.19 -2.34
C GLN A 86 4.00 -8.09 -0.94
N MET A 87 2.69 -7.86 -0.88
CA MET A 87 1.97 -7.81 0.41
C MET A 87 2.03 -9.13 1.17
N CYS A 88 1.96 -10.26 0.48
CA CYS A 88 2.10 -11.59 1.07
C CYS A 88 3.52 -11.87 1.56
N ASP A 89 4.55 -11.43 0.83
CA ASP A 89 5.95 -11.52 1.26
C ASP A 89 6.16 -10.72 2.56
N ASP A 90 5.74 -9.45 2.58
CA ASP A 90 5.89 -8.56 3.74
C ASP A 90 5.17 -9.11 4.97
N HIS A 91 3.92 -9.56 4.81
CA HIS A 91 3.13 -10.12 5.91
C HIS A 91 3.64 -11.51 6.35
N GLY A 92 4.19 -12.28 5.41
CA GLY A 92 4.79 -13.59 5.70
C GLY A 92 6.06 -13.46 6.53
N GLU A 93 6.87 -12.43 6.27
CA GLU A 93 8.05 -12.09 7.06
C GLU A 93 7.66 -11.63 8.49
N GLU A 94 6.62 -10.80 8.62
CA GLU A 94 6.11 -10.34 9.93
C GLU A 94 5.53 -11.48 10.78
N SER A 95 4.77 -12.38 10.15
CA SER A 95 4.05 -13.46 10.84
C SER A 95 4.83 -14.77 10.95
N GLY A 96 5.98 -14.88 10.27
CA GLY A 96 6.77 -16.11 10.18
C GLY A 96 6.09 -17.24 9.38
N VAL A 97 5.22 -16.88 8.43
CA VAL A 97 4.44 -17.83 7.62
C VAL A 97 4.76 -17.67 6.14
N THR A 98 4.90 -18.78 5.41
CA THR A 98 5.11 -18.77 3.96
C THR A 98 3.82 -18.98 3.19
N PHE A 99 3.53 -18.13 2.20
CA PHE A 99 2.40 -18.29 1.29
C PHE A 99 2.77 -19.11 0.06
N SER A 100 1.92 -20.07 -0.32
CA SER A 100 2.11 -20.82 -1.57
C SER A 100 1.77 -19.95 -2.78
N ARG A 101 2.38 -20.26 -3.93
CA ARG A 101 2.12 -19.55 -5.19
C ARG A 101 0.67 -19.64 -5.62
N GLN A 102 0.02 -20.76 -5.32
CA GLN A 102 -1.40 -21.00 -5.60
C GLN A 102 -2.29 -20.10 -4.74
N VAL A 103 -1.95 -19.90 -3.47
CA VAL A 103 -2.69 -18.98 -2.58
C VAL A 103 -2.55 -17.55 -3.07
N ILE A 104 -1.34 -17.11 -3.44
CA ILE A 104 -1.11 -15.76 -3.99
C ILE A 104 -1.91 -15.56 -5.29
N ALA A 105 -1.92 -16.55 -6.18
CA ALA A 105 -2.72 -16.51 -7.41
C ALA A 105 -4.23 -16.41 -7.10
N ALA A 106 -4.74 -17.24 -6.19
CA ALA A 106 -6.14 -17.22 -5.79
C ALA A 106 -6.56 -15.89 -5.15
N MET A 107 -5.71 -15.32 -4.28
CA MET A 107 -5.93 -14.00 -3.71
C MET A 107 -5.95 -12.91 -4.78
N SER A 108 -5.07 -13.00 -5.78
CA SER A 108 -5.02 -12.04 -6.88
C SER A 108 -6.29 -12.08 -7.74
N GLU A 109 -6.80 -13.28 -8.04
CA GLU A 109 -8.06 -13.44 -8.74
C GLU A 109 -9.26 -12.95 -7.92
N ALA A 110 -9.27 -13.22 -6.62
CA ALA A 110 -10.31 -12.74 -5.72
C ALA A 110 -10.33 -11.20 -5.64
N THR A 111 -9.17 -10.56 -5.52
CA THR A 111 -9.02 -9.10 -5.53
C THR A 111 -9.55 -8.51 -6.83
N MET A 112 -9.17 -9.08 -7.98
CA MET A 112 -9.66 -8.61 -9.28
C MET A 112 -11.20 -8.67 -9.38
N LYS A 113 -11.81 -9.77 -8.93
CA LYS A 113 -13.27 -9.91 -8.88
C LYS A 113 -13.91 -8.86 -7.96
N LYS A 114 -13.33 -8.64 -6.77
CA LYS A 114 -13.83 -7.64 -5.83
C LYS A 114 -13.72 -6.20 -6.33
N CYS A 115 -12.69 -5.87 -7.10
CA CYS A 115 -12.61 -4.57 -7.76
C CYS A 115 -13.81 -4.33 -8.69
N GLY A 116 -14.26 -5.35 -9.43
CA GLY A 116 -15.45 -5.26 -10.28
C GLY A 116 -16.73 -4.98 -9.47
N GLU A 117 -16.92 -5.71 -8.37
CA GLU A 117 -18.06 -5.48 -7.46
C GLU A 117 -18.02 -4.06 -6.85
N PHE A 118 -16.85 -3.62 -6.37
CA PHE A 118 -16.69 -2.28 -5.81
C PHE A 118 -16.93 -1.18 -6.84
N ALA A 119 -16.50 -1.36 -8.09
CA ALA A 119 -16.74 -0.37 -9.13
C ALA A 119 -18.23 -0.13 -9.37
N VAL A 120 -19.02 -1.21 -9.46
CA VAL A 120 -20.48 -1.15 -9.63
C VAL A 120 -21.13 -0.52 -8.40
N ASP A 121 -20.76 -0.96 -7.19
CA ASP A 121 -21.32 -0.41 -5.96
C ASP A 121 -21.06 1.11 -5.85
N LEU A 122 -19.82 1.56 -6.14
CA LEU A 122 -19.45 2.96 -6.08
C LEU A 122 -20.20 3.81 -7.12
N GLU A 123 -20.40 3.29 -8.33
CA GLU A 123 -21.21 3.97 -9.36
C GLU A 123 -22.65 4.14 -8.88
N LEU A 124 -23.24 3.09 -8.32
CA LEU A 124 -24.61 3.11 -7.80
C LEU A 124 -24.76 4.08 -6.63
N PHE A 125 -23.79 4.15 -5.72
CA PHE A 125 -23.82 5.08 -4.59
C PHE A 125 -23.72 6.55 -5.04
N ALA A 126 -22.80 6.85 -5.96
CA ALA A 126 -22.69 8.19 -6.52
C ALA A 126 -23.99 8.60 -7.23
N ARG A 127 -24.56 7.69 -8.04
CA ARG A 127 -25.83 7.92 -8.76
C ARG A 127 -27.01 8.11 -7.82
N HIS A 128 -27.09 7.36 -6.73
CA HIS A 128 -28.11 7.54 -5.69
C HIS A 128 -28.05 8.94 -5.07
N GLY A 129 -26.83 9.45 -4.87
CA GLY A 129 -26.59 10.84 -4.44
C GLY A 129 -26.75 11.90 -5.53
N LYS A 130 -27.27 11.56 -6.72
CA LYS A 130 -27.38 12.44 -7.90
C LYS A 130 -26.04 13.06 -8.33
N ARG A 131 -24.93 12.35 -8.08
CA ARG A 131 -23.57 12.75 -8.46
C ARG A 131 -23.03 11.85 -9.57
N THR A 132 -22.08 12.36 -10.33
CA THR A 132 -21.29 11.59 -11.31
C THR A 132 -19.88 11.28 -10.82
N VAL A 133 -19.45 11.96 -9.74
CA VAL A 133 -18.12 11.79 -9.13
C VAL A 133 -18.28 11.08 -7.78
N VAL A 134 -17.47 10.04 -7.59
CA VAL A 134 -17.39 9.25 -6.36
C VAL A 134 -16.66 10.04 -5.27
N ASN A 135 -17.26 10.09 -4.09
CA ASN A 135 -16.76 10.79 -2.90
C ASN A 135 -16.35 9.80 -1.79
N ALA A 136 -15.73 10.32 -0.72
CA ALA A 136 -15.31 9.52 0.42
C ALA A 136 -16.49 8.79 1.11
N ASP A 137 -17.69 9.38 1.12
CA ASP A 137 -18.87 8.76 1.72
C ASP A 137 -19.32 7.49 0.98
N ASP A 138 -19.15 7.45 -0.35
CA ASP A 138 -19.46 6.27 -1.16
C ASP A 138 -18.50 5.12 -0.78
N VAL A 139 -17.22 5.43 -0.55
CA VAL A 139 -16.20 4.46 -0.12
C VAL A 139 -16.45 3.98 1.32
N LYS A 140 -16.85 4.88 2.22
CA LYS A 140 -17.28 4.50 3.59
C LYS A 140 -18.47 3.55 3.53
N LEU A 141 -19.41 3.78 2.61
CA LEU A 141 -20.59 2.94 2.44
C LEU A 141 -20.27 1.53 1.92
N VAL A 142 -19.23 1.36 1.10
CA VAL A 142 -18.73 0.02 0.69
C VAL A 142 -18.34 -0.83 1.91
N ALA A 143 -17.72 -0.22 2.93
CA ALA A 143 -17.26 -0.92 4.13
C ALA A 143 -18.37 -1.26 5.15
N ARG A 144 -19.62 -0.85 4.92
CA ARG A 144 -20.74 -0.89 5.88
C ARG A 144 -21.04 -2.26 6.50
N ARG A 145 -20.67 -3.36 5.82
CA ARG A 145 -20.99 -4.73 6.27
C ARG A 145 -20.10 -5.18 7.45
N ASN A 146 -18.95 -4.54 7.65
CA ASN A 146 -18.05 -4.85 8.74
C ASN A 146 -17.76 -3.59 9.57
N ARG A 147 -18.28 -3.55 10.81
CA ARG A 147 -18.16 -2.39 11.71
C ARG A 147 -16.73 -2.03 12.11
N LEU A 148 -15.81 -3.00 12.14
CA LEU A 148 -14.40 -2.70 12.42
C LEU A 148 -13.77 -2.02 11.21
N LEU A 149 -14.04 -2.55 10.02
CA LEU A 149 -13.55 -2.00 8.77
C LEU A 149 -14.11 -0.60 8.49
N GLU A 150 -15.43 -0.42 8.65
CA GLU A 150 -16.12 0.88 8.49
C GLU A 150 -15.47 1.97 9.36
N ARG A 151 -15.20 1.66 10.64
CA ARG A 151 -14.52 2.59 11.54
C ARG A 151 -13.10 2.90 11.10
N HIS A 152 -12.33 1.88 10.73
CA HIS A 152 -10.95 2.05 10.27
C HIS A 152 -10.85 2.91 9.00
N ILE A 153 -11.69 2.63 7.99
CA ILE A 153 -11.76 3.42 6.76
C ILE A 153 -12.19 4.86 7.05
N SER A 154 -13.15 5.05 7.95
CA SER A 154 -13.61 6.40 8.32
C SER A 154 -12.51 7.24 8.96
N GLN A 155 -11.77 6.66 9.91
CA GLN A 155 -10.62 7.32 10.55
C GLN A 155 -9.53 7.70 9.54
N MET A 156 -9.24 6.82 8.58
CA MET A 156 -8.29 7.12 7.51
C MET A 156 -8.79 8.27 6.62
N ALA A 157 -10.07 8.30 6.26
CA ALA A 157 -10.65 9.38 5.47
C ALA A 157 -10.53 10.74 6.17
N ASP A 158 -10.83 10.80 7.46
CA ASP A 158 -10.77 12.03 8.25
C ASP A 158 -9.31 12.52 8.40
N SER A 159 -8.37 11.58 8.58
CA SER A 159 -6.92 11.87 8.61
C SER A 159 -6.45 12.53 7.31
N LEU A 160 -6.88 12.01 6.15
CA LEU A 160 -6.53 12.57 4.83
C LEU A 160 -7.11 13.97 4.61
N VAL A 161 -8.29 14.28 5.15
CA VAL A 161 -8.87 15.64 5.10
C VAL A 161 -7.98 16.60 5.89
N SER A 162 -7.61 16.22 7.12
CA SER A 162 -6.75 17.05 7.98
C SER A 162 -5.37 17.33 7.35
N GLU A 163 -4.79 16.36 6.65
CA GLU A 163 -3.52 16.52 5.94
C GLU A 163 -3.62 17.49 4.77
N LYS A 164 -4.73 17.45 4.03
CA LYS A 164 -4.99 18.38 2.92
C LYS A 164 -5.11 19.81 3.43
N GLU A 165 -5.75 20.03 4.57
CA GLU A 165 -5.87 21.35 5.20
C GLU A 165 -4.52 21.89 5.68
N LYS A 166 -3.69 21.06 6.33
CA LYS A 166 -2.31 21.40 6.73
C LYS A 166 -1.43 21.78 5.54
N LYS A 167 -1.61 21.15 4.38
CA LYS A 167 -0.89 21.49 3.15
C LYS A 167 -1.36 22.82 2.55
N LYS A 168 -2.65 23.17 2.66
CA LYS A 168 -3.19 24.47 2.22
C LYS A 168 -2.66 25.62 3.09
N THR A 169 -2.64 25.47 4.41
CA THR A 169 -2.12 26.50 5.33
C THR A 169 -0.61 26.72 5.20
N LYS A 170 0.18 25.67 4.91
CA LYS A 170 1.62 25.83 4.59
C LYS A 170 1.86 26.59 3.27
N LYS A 171 0.99 26.44 2.27
CA LYS A 171 1.11 27.18 1.00
C LYS A 171 0.77 28.67 1.18
N THR A 172 -0.27 29.01 1.94
CA THR A 172 -0.61 30.43 2.21
C THR A 172 0.41 31.13 3.10
N LYS A 173 1.03 30.43 4.07
CA LYS A 173 2.08 31.03 4.94
C LYS A 173 3.42 31.29 4.22
N LYS A 174 3.68 30.65 3.07
CA LYS A 174 4.87 30.91 2.25
C LYS A 174 4.74 32.17 1.38
N VAL A 175 3.52 32.63 1.10
CA VAL A 175 3.26 33.80 0.24
C VAL A 175 3.29 35.12 1.03
N THR A 176 3.11 35.09 2.35
CA THR A 176 3.04 36.29 3.20
C THR A 176 4.29 36.57 4.04
N ALA A 177 5.42 35.89 3.80
CA ALA A 177 6.68 36.23 4.45
C ALA A 177 7.39 37.36 3.66
N PRO A 178 7.64 38.54 4.26
CA PRO A 178 8.38 39.61 3.60
C PRO A 178 9.85 39.20 3.47
N SER A 179 10.42 39.37 2.27
CA SER A 179 11.85 39.27 2.00
C SER A 179 12.58 40.43 2.69
N ASN A 180 13.08 40.19 3.90
CA ASN A 180 14.13 41.03 4.49
C ASN A 180 15.45 40.68 3.81
N ASN A 181 15.83 41.43 2.77
CA ASN A 181 17.22 41.47 2.33
C ASN A 181 17.97 42.48 3.20
N SER A 182 18.80 41.96 4.10
CA SER A 182 19.91 42.70 4.69
C SER A 182 21.14 42.45 3.80
N ASP A 183 21.43 43.35 2.88
CA ASP A 183 22.68 43.35 2.13
C ASP A 183 23.65 44.33 2.79
N ALA A 184 24.80 43.77 3.16
CA ALA A 184 25.92 44.41 3.81
C ALA A 184 26.64 45.39 2.87
N GLU A 185 27.38 46.28 3.52
CA GLU A 185 28.27 47.31 2.99
C GLU A 185 29.07 46.89 1.75
N ASN A 186 29.15 47.79 0.77
CA ASN A 186 30.36 47.91 -0.03
C ASN A 186 30.68 49.40 -0.27
N ASP A 187 31.87 49.74 0.19
CA ASP A 187 32.66 50.95 -0.02
C ASP A 187 32.85 51.19 -1.53
N ASP A 188 32.45 52.37 -2.01
CA ASP A 188 32.92 52.89 -3.29
C ASP A 188 33.22 54.38 -3.13
N SER A 189 34.53 54.65 -3.11
CA SER A 189 35.13 55.97 -3.14
C SER A 189 34.98 56.56 -4.54
N ASN A 190 34.66 57.86 -4.60
CA ASN A 190 35.10 58.89 -5.59
C ASN A 190 33.97 59.87 -5.98
N MET A 191 33.87 61.02 -5.31
CA MET A 191 34.19 62.37 -5.86
C MET A 191 34.08 63.46 -4.80
#